data_AF-W7ML28-F1
#
_entry.id   AF-W7ML28-F1
#
_cell.length_a   1.000
_cell.length_b   1.000
_cell.length_c   1.000
_cell.angle_alpha   90.00
_cell.angle_beta   90.00
_cell.angle_gamma   90.00
#
_symmetry.space_group_name_H-M   'P 1'
#
loop_
_entity.id
_entity.type
_entity.pdbx_description
1 polymer ?
#
loop_
_entity_poly.entity_id
_entity_poly.type
_entity_poly.pdbx_seq_one_letter_code
_entity_poly.pdbx_strand_id
1 'polypeptide(L)'
;MVLLFNFLAYVIPIFGAWLGDTKTGRFRAIMYGVIIGGVAHVIMVGGAAPAVLKAGNGLAPFMVSFFLLAVGAGLFKPNVVPLIIDQYTDQTEYVKTLKSGERVIVDPETTIQRIMLIFYMCINVGAFFMIATTYIEKYVGFWLAFLLPGIIYILLPMLLMWRYKSLKRAPPQGSDLDAFLKIVWLAIKENKGRLWAKNFFDSVKPSVLAAKGKAASWDSQAVEHARRTLSACQIFLYQPLFYLNNGGVGTVLSNQGASMTTKGAPNDLIHNFNPLTLMVFAPIMSFVLYPLLNRYHIKFGPISRMTVGYTSAIIGSIVGAIIQWRVYKTSPCGYQASTCDSVSPVSIWWQLPTVMLGAIGELFTAVTAYEMAYARAPEGMKSTVVAINLAMQALSSALAQILIPSIKDPNLIWAWAAPGIALLVQTIIFWVRHHHVNDEKFLLRESFEEGEFSVAEKK
;
A
#
# COMPACT_ATOMS: atom_id res chain seq x y z
N MET A 1 17.00 11.02 6.29
CA MET A 1 17.31 9.76 5.57
C MET A 1 16.13 8.79 5.49
N VAL A 2 15.36 8.55 6.57
CA VAL A 2 14.20 7.63 6.55
C VAL A 2 13.14 8.04 5.53
N LEU A 3 12.68 9.29 5.54
CA LEU A 3 11.68 9.78 4.57
C LEU A 3 12.19 9.72 3.12
N LEU A 4 13.50 9.95 2.91
CA LEU A 4 14.13 9.82 1.60
C LEU A 4 14.13 8.36 1.13
N PHE A 5 14.48 7.42 2.01
CA PHE A 5 14.44 6.00 1.68
C PHE A 5 13.02 5.56 1.32
N ASN A 6 12.04 5.93 2.16
CA ASN A 6 10.64 5.65 1.90
C ASN A 6 10.18 6.27 0.58
N PHE A 7 10.53 7.52 0.30
CA PHE A 7 10.23 8.13 -0.98
C PHE A 7 10.79 7.30 -2.15
N LEU A 8 12.09 6.96 -2.13
CA LEU A 8 12.72 6.19 -3.21
C LEU A 8 12.13 4.77 -3.34
N ALA A 9 11.96 4.07 -2.23
CA ALA A 9 11.45 2.70 -2.18
C ALA A 9 9.97 2.58 -2.61
N TYR A 10 9.25 3.70 -2.72
CA TYR A 10 7.86 3.76 -3.19
C TYR A 10 7.69 4.54 -4.51
N VAL A 11 8.69 5.28 -5.00
CA VAL A 11 8.72 5.85 -6.37
C VAL A 11 9.33 4.90 -7.40
N ILE A 12 10.47 4.26 -7.08
CA ILE A 12 11.15 3.32 -7.99
C ILE A 12 10.25 2.14 -8.42
N PRO A 13 9.30 1.65 -7.61
CA PRO A 13 8.27 0.71 -8.08
C PRO A 13 7.61 1.04 -9.41
N ILE A 14 7.46 2.31 -9.78
CA ILE A 14 6.88 2.69 -11.09
C ILE A 14 7.75 2.13 -12.23
N PHE A 15 9.07 2.27 -12.13
CA PHE A 15 10.01 1.70 -13.09
C PHE A 15 10.04 0.17 -13.03
N GLY A 16 10.07 -0.40 -11.82
CA GLY A 16 10.07 -1.85 -11.62
C GLY A 16 8.83 -2.55 -12.18
N ALA A 17 7.68 -1.89 -12.08
CA ALA A 17 6.44 -2.33 -12.68
C ALA A 17 6.48 -2.28 -14.20
N TRP A 18 6.88 -1.14 -14.78
CA TRP A 18 7.05 -1.00 -16.23
C TRP A 18 7.98 -2.09 -16.78
N LEU A 19 9.11 -2.33 -16.13
CA LEU A 19 10.08 -3.36 -16.53
C LEU A 19 9.47 -4.78 -16.47
N GLY A 20 8.67 -5.06 -15.44
CA GLY A 20 8.02 -6.35 -15.23
C GLY A 20 6.86 -6.61 -16.19
N ASP A 21 6.01 -5.62 -16.42
CA ASP A 21 4.85 -5.72 -17.31
C ASP A 21 5.26 -5.72 -18.79
N THR A 22 6.25 -4.91 -19.20
CA THR A 22 6.52 -4.66 -20.63
C THR A 22 7.73 -5.38 -21.22
N LYS A 23 8.76 -5.70 -20.43
CA LYS A 23 10.05 -6.20 -20.96
C LYS A 23 10.45 -7.58 -20.44
N THR A 24 10.53 -7.74 -19.13
CA THR A 24 11.24 -8.89 -18.52
C THR A 24 10.29 -9.96 -17.99
N GLY A 25 9.05 -9.59 -17.67
CA GLY A 25 8.10 -10.43 -16.95
C GLY A 25 8.26 -10.26 -15.44
N ARG A 26 7.13 -10.30 -14.72
CA ARG A 26 7.04 -10.04 -13.27
C ARG A 26 8.02 -10.89 -12.45
N PHE A 27 8.14 -12.19 -12.76
CA PHE A 27 9.05 -13.09 -12.05
C PHE A 27 10.52 -12.66 -12.17
N ARG A 28 10.97 -12.30 -13.39
CA ARG A 28 12.37 -11.88 -13.60
C ARG A 28 12.65 -10.54 -12.93
N ALA A 29 11.70 -9.59 -12.98
CA ALA A 29 11.80 -8.33 -12.26
C ALA A 29 11.95 -8.54 -10.74
N ILE A 30 11.20 -9.49 -10.15
CA ILE A 30 11.34 -9.89 -8.74
C ILE A 30 12.74 -10.45 -8.49
N MET A 31 13.23 -11.38 -9.32
CA MET A 31 14.56 -11.96 -9.17
C MET A 31 15.67 -10.90 -9.21
N TYR A 32 15.62 -9.96 -10.15
CA TYR A 32 16.58 -8.86 -10.22
C TYR A 32 16.53 -8.00 -8.96
N GLY A 33 15.33 -7.64 -8.49
CA GLY A 33 15.17 -6.84 -7.27
C GLY A 33 15.73 -7.52 -6.02
N VAL A 34 15.50 -8.83 -5.87
CA VAL A 34 16.02 -9.63 -4.76
C VAL A 34 17.55 -9.73 -4.81
N ILE A 35 18.14 -10.00 -5.98
CA ILE A 35 19.60 -10.09 -6.13
C ILE A 35 20.26 -8.75 -5.79
N ILE A 36 19.74 -7.63 -6.34
CA ILE A 36 20.23 -6.29 -6.03
C ILE A 36 20.10 -5.99 -4.54
N GLY A 37 18.97 -6.35 -3.92
CA GLY A 37 18.76 -6.23 -2.48
C GLY A 37 19.76 -7.04 -1.66
N GLY A 38 20.11 -8.25 -2.10
CA GLY A 38 21.16 -9.07 -1.46
C GLY A 38 22.54 -8.43 -1.53
N VAL A 39 22.94 -7.92 -2.70
CA VAL A 39 24.19 -7.18 -2.86
C VAL A 39 24.21 -5.93 -1.96
N ALA A 40 23.10 -5.20 -1.88
CA ALA A 40 22.98 -4.05 -0.99
C ALA A 40 23.22 -4.43 0.47
N HIS A 41 22.65 -5.54 0.95
CA HIS A 41 22.88 -6.02 2.31
C HIS A 41 24.32 -6.44 2.56
N VAL A 42 24.99 -7.11 1.61
CA VAL A 42 26.41 -7.47 1.75
C VAL A 42 27.28 -6.21 1.94
N ILE A 43 27.05 -5.18 1.12
CA ILE A 43 27.76 -3.89 1.25
C ILE A 43 27.43 -3.22 2.59
N MET A 44 26.17 -3.24 3.01
CA MET A 44 25.70 -2.63 4.26
C MET A 44 26.31 -3.30 5.49
N VAL A 45 26.39 -4.63 5.50
CA VAL A 45 27.03 -5.42 6.58
C VAL A 45 28.52 -5.11 6.65
N GLY A 46 29.21 -5.08 5.50
CA GLY A 46 30.63 -4.73 5.44
C GLY A 46 30.89 -3.29 5.93
N GLY A 47 30.06 -2.33 5.51
CA GLY A 47 30.15 -0.94 5.95
C GLY A 47 29.88 -0.73 7.44
N ALA A 48 29.04 -1.57 8.02
CA ALA A 48 28.70 -1.56 9.44
C ALA A 48 29.67 -2.39 10.32
N ALA A 49 30.69 -3.02 9.74
CA ALA A 49 31.67 -3.79 10.48
C ALA A 49 32.41 -2.89 11.50
N PRO A 50 32.65 -3.36 12.74
CA PRO A 50 33.26 -2.53 13.79
C PRO A 50 34.59 -1.89 13.38
N ALA A 51 35.41 -2.58 12.59
CA ALA A 51 36.68 -2.05 12.09
C ALA A 51 36.49 -0.87 11.11
N VAL A 52 35.50 -0.95 10.22
CA VAL A 52 35.19 0.10 9.23
C VAL A 52 34.58 1.33 9.91
N LEU A 53 33.71 1.10 10.89
CA LEU A 53 33.11 2.17 11.69
C LEU A 53 34.17 2.91 12.52
N LYS A 54 35.08 2.18 13.19
CA LYS A 54 36.20 2.79 13.95
C LYS A 54 37.14 3.60 13.07
N ALA A 55 37.30 3.21 11.80
CA ALA A 55 38.10 3.94 10.82
C ALA A 55 37.38 5.16 10.20
N GLY A 56 36.11 5.43 10.57
CA GLY A 56 35.33 6.55 10.02
C GLY A 56 34.82 6.33 8.59
N ASN A 57 34.99 5.14 8.01
CA ASN A 57 34.73 4.86 6.60
C ASN A 57 33.35 4.20 6.34
N GLY A 58 32.45 4.21 7.32
CA GLY A 58 31.14 3.54 7.22
C GLY A 58 30.10 4.27 6.34
N LEU A 59 30.24 5.59 6.14
CA LEU A 59 29.21 6.39 5.45
C LEU A 59 29.08 6.05 3.96
N ALA A 60 30.20 5.94 3.23
CA ALA A 60 30.19 5.64 1.80
C ALA A 60 29.51 4.28 1.48
N PRO A 61 29.89 3.15 2.11
CA PRO A 61 29.21 1.87 1.87
C PRO A 61 27.74 1.89 2.33
N PHE A 62 27.42 2.63 3.40
CA PHE A 62 26.02 2.84 3.79
C PHE A 62 25.21 3.56 2.70
N MET A 63 25.74 4.64 2.11
CA MET A 63 25.03 5.37 1.05
C MET A 63 24.86 4.54 -0.21
N VAL A 64 25.87 3.79 -0.62
CA VAL A 64 25.80 2.89 -1.78
C VAL A 64 24.74 1.81 -1.56
N SER A 65 24.77 1.14 -0.39
CA SER A 65 23.78 0.12 -0.05
C SER A 65 22.37 0.69 0.09
N PHE A 66 22.21 1.89 0.65
CA PHE A 66 20.93 2.59 0.78
C PHE A 66 20.23 2.77 -0.57
N PHE A 67 20.94 3.29 -1.58
CA PHE A 67 20.35 3.50 -2.91
C PHE A 67 20.11 2.18 -3.64
N LEU A 68 21.06 1.23 -3.58
CA LEU A 68 20.88 -0.09 -4.19
C LEU A 68 19.69 -0.83 -3.58
N LEU A 69 19.50 -0.75 -2.27
CA LEU A 69 18.38 -1.38 -1.59
C LEU A 69 17.04 -0.77 -2.03
N ALA A 70 16.99 0.56 -2.19
CA ALA A 70 15.80 1.23 -2.74
C ALA A 70 15.49 0.77 -4.18
N VAL A 71 16.51 0.59 -5.01
CA VAL A 71 16.36 0.02 -6.37
C VAL A 71 15.86 -1.41 -6.32
N GLY A 72 16.49 -2.27 -5.51
CA GLY A 72 16.08 -3.65 -5.33
C GLY A 72 14.62 -3.76 -4.88
N ALA A 73 14.25 -2.97 -3.86
CA ALA A 73 12.87 -2.84 -3.38
C ALA A 73 11.90 -2.41 -4.48
N GLY A 74 12.29 -1.42 -5.29
CA GLY A 74 11.48 -0.91 -6.38
C GLY A 74 11.23 -1.95 -7.48
N LEU A 75 12.21 -2.80 -7.80
CA LEU A 75 12.02 -3.82 -8.83
C LEU A 75 11.12 -4.97 -8.37
N PHE A 76 11.24 -5.42 -7.12
CA PHE A 76 10.47 -6.57 -6.65
C PHE A 76 9.04 -6.23 -6.21
N LYS A 77 8.85 -5.17 -5.38
CA LYS A 77 7.58 -4.86 -4.71
C LYS A 77 6.34 -4.83 -5.62
N PRO A 78 6.32 -4.09 -6.75
CA PRO A 78 5.10 -3.92 -7.53
C PRO A 78 4.70 -5.18 -8.30
N ASN A 79 5.62 -6.13 -8.46
CA ASN A 79 5.44 -7.33 -9.26
C ASN A 79 4.94 -8.53 -8.45
N VAL A 80 5.10 -8.51 -7.12
CA VAL A 80 4.73 -9.64 -6.23
C VAL A 80 3.22 -9.83 -6.16
N VAL A 81 2.46 -8.76 -5.89
CA VAL A 81 1.00 -8.85 -5.74
C VAL A 81 0.32 -9.41 -7.00
N PRO A 82 0.59 -8.88 -8.21
CA PRO A 82 0.00 -9.47 -9.41
C PRO A 82 0.42 -10.92 -9.62
N LEU A 83 1.70 -11.26 -9.38
CA LEU A 83 2.17 -12.64 -9.51
C LEU A 83 1.44 -13.60 -8.55
N ILE A 84 1.15 -13.18 -7.33
CA ILE A 84 0.39 -13.99 -6.35
C ILE A 84 -1.05 -14.20 -6.83
N ILE A 85 -1.73 -13.13 -7.23
CA ILE A 85 -3.14 -13.22 -7.63
C ILE A 85 -3.28 -14.00 -8.95
N ASP A 86 -2.32 -13.90 -9.86
CA ASP A 86 -2.27 -14.68 -11.12
C ASP A 86 -2.22 -16.21 -10.87
N GLN A 87 -1.92 -16.67 -9.66
CA GLN A 87 -1.99 -18.10 -9.32
C GLN A 87 -3.43 -18.60 -9.17
N TYR A 88 -4.38 -17.71 -8.84
CA TYR A 88 -5.80 -18.01 -8.78
C TYR A 88 -6.41 -17.88 -10.18
N THR A 89 -6.96 -18.97 -10.72
CA THR A 89 -7.45 -18.97 -12.11
C THR A 89 -8.96 -18.98 -12.28
N ASP A 90 -9.72 -19.15 -11.20
CA ASP A 90 -11.18 -19.18 -11.27
C ASP A 90 -11.72 -17.75 -11.14
N GLN A 91 -11.81 -17.04 -12.27
CA GLN A 91 -12.09 -15.59 -12.29
C GLN A 91 -13.59 -15.24 -12.45
N THR A 92 -14.47 -16.26 -12.46
CA THR A 92 -15.94 -16.12 -12.51
C THR A 92 -16.58 -16.77 -11.29
N GLU A 93 -17.78 -16.31 -10.93
CA GLU A 93 -18.56 -16.94 -9.86
C GLU A 93 -18.99 -18.36 -10.27
N TYR A 94 -18.79 -19.33 -9.37
CA TYR A 94 -19.24 -20.69 -9.60
C TYR A 94 -19.76 -21.35 -8.33
N VAL A 95 -20.63 -22.34 -8.49
CA VAL A 95 -21.18 -23.10 -7.35
C VAL A 95 -20.30 -24.31 -7.07
N LYS A 96 -19.89 -24.46 -5.81
CA LYS A 96 -19.14 -25.61 -5.32
C LYS A 96 -19.93 -26.32 -4.24
N THR A 97 -20.03 -27.64 -4.34
CA THR A 97 -20.58 -28.47 -3.26
C THR A 97 -19.46 -28.88 -2.31
N LEU A 98 -19.59 -28.54 -1.03
CA LEU A 98 -18.65 -28.92 0.01
C LEU A 98 -18.78 -30.41 0.36
N LYS A 99 -17.78 -30.96 1.07
CA LYS A 99 -17.83 -32.34 1.57
C LYS A 99 -19.02 -32.59 2.51
N SER A 100 -19.57 -31.54 3.11
CA SER A 100 -20.78 -31.56 3.92
C SER A 100 -22.08 -31.67 3.12
N GLY A 101 -22.03 -31.57 1.78
CA GLY A 101 -23.21 -31.49 0.91
C GLY A 101 -23.75 -30.06 0.73
N GLU A 102 -23.23 -29.07 1.46
CA GLU A 102 -23.61 -27.67 1.34
C GLU A 102 -23.15 -27.07 0.00
N ARG A 103 -24.04 -26.38 -0.70
CA ARG A 103 -23.71 -25.64 -1.93
C ARG A 103 -23.32 -24.22 -1.58
N VAL A 104 -22.10 -23.83 -1.91
CA VAL A 104 -21.58 -22.48 -1.69
C VAL A 104 -21.26 -21.82 -3.03
N ILE A 105 -21.46 -20.51 -3.11
CA ILE A 105 -21.01 -19.69 -4.24
C ILE A 105 -19.56 -19.30 -3.95
N VAL A 106 -18.66 -19.65 -4.86
CA VAL A 106 -17.27 -19.19 -4.82
C VAL A 106 -17.20 -17.91 -5.64
N ASP A 107 -17.00 -16.80 -4.94
CA ASP A 107 -16.84 -15.49 -5.55
C ASP A 107 -15.34 -15.12 -5.65
N PRO A 108 -14.86 -14.73 -6.85
CA PRO A 108 -13.50 -14.26 -7.05
C PRO A 108 -13.10 -13.07 -6.18
N GLU A 109 -14.01 -12.14 -5.88
CA GLU A 109 -13.71 -10.97 -5.03
C GLU A 109 -13.34 -11.40 -3.63
N THR A 110 -14.22 -12.15 -2.96
CA THR A 110 -13.97 -12.68 -1.61
C THR A 110 -12.75 -13.60 -1.56
N THR A 111 -12.48 -14.38 -2.61
CA THR A 111 -11.32 -15.26 -2.66
C THR A 111 -10.01 -14.47 -2.81
N ILE A 112 -9.94 -13.52 -3.75
CA ILE A 112 -8.78 -12.65 -3.94
C ILE A 112 -8.54 -11.82 -2.68
N GLN A 113 -9.60 -11.30 -2.06
CA GLN A 113 -9.51 -10.59 -0.80
C GLN A 113 -8.88 -11.44 0.30
N ARG A 114 -9.30 -12.71 0.42
CA ARG A 114 -8.71 -13.63 1.41
C ARG A 114 -7.24 -13.92 1.13
N ILE A 115 -6.86 -14.11 -0.13
CA ILE A 115 -5.45 -14.27 -0.54
C ILE A 115 -4.66 -13.03 -0.13
N MET A 116 -5.19 -11.84 -0.38
CA MET A 116 -4.54 -10.57 -0.04
C MET A 116 -4.40 -10.35 1.46
N LEU A 117 -5.41 -10.72 2.26
CA LEU A 117 -5.32 -10.69 3.73
C LEU A 117 -4.21 -11.61 4.25
N ILE A 118 -4.09 -12.83 3.73
CA ILE A 118 -3.03 -13.76 4.12
C ILE A 118 -1.66 -13.22 3.71
N PHE A 119 -1.53 -12.71 2.49
CA PHE A 119 -0.31 -12.07 2.02
C PHE A 119 0.10 -10.89 2.91
N TYR A 120 -0.86 -10.02 3.25
CA TYR A 120 -0.62 -8.87 4.13
C TYR A 120 -0.21 -9.30 5.54
N MET A 121 -0.83 -10.36 6.08
CA MET A 121 -0.44 -10.94 7.36
C MET A 121 1.02 -11.44 7.33
N CYS A 122 1.44 -12.12 6.27
CA CYS A 122 2.83 -12.59 6.11
C CYS A 122 3.85 -11.43 6.06
N ILE A 123 3.51 -10.31 5.42
CA ILE A 123 4.34 -9.09 5.46
C ILE A 123 4.53 -8.63 6.91
N ASN A 124 3.45 -8.62 7.69
CA ASN A 124 3.46 -8.15 9.07
C ASN A 124 4.19 -9.09 10.02
N VAL A 125 4.17 -10.40 9.77
CA VAL A 125 5.06 -11.34 10.46
C VAL A 125 6.52 -10.92 10.27
N GLY A 126 6.92 -10.64 9.03
CA GLY A 126 8.27 -10.14 8.74
C GLY A 126 8.60 -8.83 9.43
N ALA A 127 7.67 -7.86 9.41
CA ALA A 127 7.84 -6.57 10.08
C ALA A 127 7.94 -6.70 11.62
N PHE A 128 7.24 -7.65 12.23
CA PHE A 128 7.32 -7.91 13.67
C PHE A 128 8.72 -8.39 14.11
N PHE A 129 9.43 -9.13 13.25
CA PHE A 129 10.82 -9.55 13.52
C PHE A 129 11.82 -8.38 13.55
N MET A 130 11.41 -7.14 13.19
CA MET A 130 12.25 -5.94 13.39
C MET A 130 12.67 -5.75 14.85
N ILE A 131 11.87 -6.20 15.82
CA ILE A 131 12.23 -6.18 17.26
C ILE A 131 13.60 -6.83 17.47
N ALA A 132 13.87 -7.96 16.81
CA ALA A 132 15.14 -8.66 16.93
C ALA A 132 16.30 -7.77 16.42
N THR A 133 16.13 -7.12 15.28
CA THR A 133 17.15 -6.22 14.73
C THR A 133 17.41 -5.01 15.62
N THR A 134 16.38 -4.43 16.24
CA THR A 134 16.52 -3.28 17.17
C THR A 134 17.29 -3.66 18.44
N TYR A 135 17.03 -4.84 19.01
CA TYR A 135 17.79 -5.30 20.18
C TYR A 135 19.22 -5.73 19.83
N ILE A 136 19.42 -6.37 18.67
CA ILE A 136 20.76 -6.70 18.18
C ILE A 136 21.60 -5.44 17.94
N GLU A 137 21.01 -4.41 17.34
CA GLU A 137 21.67 -3.10 17.20
C GLU A 137 22.11 -2.57 18.57
N LYS A 138 21.19 -2.56 19.54
CA LYS A 138 21.45 -2.00 20.87
C LYS A 138 22.53 -2.76 21.65
N TYR A 139 22.58 -4.09 21.54
CA TYR A 139 23.43 -4.93 22.39
C TYR A 139 24.68 -5.49 21.70
N VAL A 140 24.70 -5.58 20.36
CA VAL A 140 25.78 -6.23 19.60
C VAL A 140 26.36 -5.31 18.54
N GLY A 141 25.50 -4.69 17.73
CA GLY A 141 25.89 -3.70 16.73
C GLY A 141 25.24 -3.89 15.36
N PHE A 142 25.38 -2.86 14.53
CA PHE A 142 24.69 -2.73 13.24
C PHE A 142 25.02 -3.84 12.23
N TRP A 143 26.25 -4.35 12.19
CA TRP A 143 26.65 -5.38 11.22
C TRP A 143 25.78 -6.63 11.31
N LEU A 144 25.46 -7.08 12.53
CA LEU A 144 24.63 -8.27 12.75
C LEU A 144 23.16 -7.97 12.50
N ALA A 145 22.70 -6.76 12.86
CA ALA A 145 21.34 -6.32 12.58
C ALA A 145 21.06 -6.30 11.06
N PHE A 146 22.02 -5.87 10.24
CA PHE A 146 21.91 -5.89 8.77
C PHE A 146 22.13 -7.27 8.16
N LEU A 147 22.88 -8.15 8.82
CA LEU A 147 23.14 -9.50 8.33
C LEU A 147 21.87 -10.36 8.34
N LEU A 148 20.98 -10.19 9.32
CA LEU A 148 19.76 -10.99 9.44
C LEU A 148 18.84 -10.89 8.21
N PRO A 149 18.40 -9.68 7.78
CA PRO A 149 17.70 -9.54 6.50
C PRO A 149 18.56 -9.96 5.31
N GLY A 150 19.88 -9.75 5.36
CA GLY A 150 20.82 -10.15 4.32
C GLY A 150 20.80 -11.66 4.04
N ILE A 151 20.76 -12.50 5.08
CA ILE A 151 20.62 -13.96 4.94
C ILE A 151 19.34 -14.30 4.17
N ILE A 152 18.22 -13.65 4.50
CA ILE A 152 16.94 -13.88 3.80
C ILE A 152 17.09 -13.51 2.32
N TYR A 153 17.66 -12.35 2.01
CA TYR A 153 17.90 -11.93 0.62
C TYR A 153 18.81 -12.88 -0.16
N ILE A 154 19.78 -13.53 0.49
CA ILE A 154 20.66 -14.53 -0.14
C ILE A 154 19.91 -15.85 -0.40
N LEU A 155 18.99 -16.24 0.49
CA LEU A 155 18.23 -17.48 0.36
C LEU A 155 17.06 -17.37 -0.65
N LEU A 156 16.45 -16.18 -0.78
CA LEU A 156 15.26 -15.96 -1.62
C LEU A 156 15.43 -16.35 -3.10
N PRO A 157 16.55 -16.04 -3.79
CA PRO A 157 16.76 -16.47 -5.17
C PRO A 157 16.70 -17.99 -5.34
N MET A 158 17.25 -18.75 -4.39
CA MET A 158 17.22 -20.22 -4.42
C MET A 158 15.79 -20.74 -4.28
N LEU A 159 15.01 -20.18 -3.35
CA LEU A 159 13.61 -20.52 -3.16
C LEU A 159 12.75 -20.20 -4.41
N LEU A 160 12.95 -19.03 -4.99
CA LEU A 160 12.21 -18.60 -6.18
C LEU A 160 12.54 -19.46 -7.39
N MET A 161 13.82 -19.83 -7.57
CA MET A 161 14.25 -20.76 -8.63
C MET A 161 13.65 -22.15 -8.44
N TRP A 162 13.58 -22.65 -7.20
CA TRP A 162 12.92 -23.92 -6.90
C TRP A 162 11.43 -23.90 -7.27
N ARG A 163 10.72 -22.80 -7.01
CA ARG A 163 9.29 -22.64 -7.36
C ARG A 163 9.04 -22.25 -8.81
N TYR A 164 10.05 -21.91 -9.59
CA TYR A 164 9.93 -21.36 -10.95
C TYR A 164 8.99 -22.17 -11.87
N LYS A 165 9.11 -23.51 -11.86
CA LYS A 165 8.30 -24.40 -12.72
C LYS A 165 6.84 -24.51 -12.28
N SER A 166 6.55 -24.26 -11.01
CA SER A 166 5.21 -24.38 -10.43
C SER A 166 4.36 -23.11 -10.58
N LEU A 167 4.97 -21.98 -10.94
CA LEU A 167 4.29 -20.69 -11.00
C LEU A 167 3.64 -20.46 -12.38
N LYS A 168 2.36 -20.07 -12.36
CA LYS A 168 1.71 -19.45 -13.51
C LYS A 168 2.33 -18.07 -13.70
N ARG A 169 2.83 -17.80 -14.91
CA ARG A 169 3.56 -16.57 -15.24
C ARG A 169 2.94 -15.98 -16.48
N ALA A 170 2.31 -14.82 -16.34
CA ALA A 170 1.82 -14.07 -17.47
C ALA A 170 3.02 -13.60 -18.34
N PRO A 171 2.94 -13.74 -19.68
CA PRO A 171 3.95 -13.17 -20.55
C PRO A 171 3.94 -11.64 -20.45
N PRO A 172 5.08 -10.96 -20.69
CA PRO A 172 5.12 -9.51 -20.77
C PRO A 172 4.21 -9.00 -21.90
N GLN A 173 3.39 -7.99 -21.63
CA GLN A 173 2.47 -7.37 -22.59
C GLN A 173 2.77 -5.87 -22.64
N GLY A 174 3.53 -5.44 -23.64
CA GLY A 174 4.09 -4.08 -23.69
C GLY A 174 3.13 -2.97 -24.12
N SER A 175 2.05 -3.29 -24.85
CA SER A 175 1.18 -2.30 -25.50
C SER A 175 0.14 -1.65 -24.59
N ASP A 176 -0.20 -2.27 -23.45
CA ASP A 176 -1.37 -1.87 -22.67
C ASP A 176 -1.18 -0.51 -22.00
N LEU A 177 0.02 -0.23 -21.47
CA LEU A 177 0.35 1.08 -20.89
C LEU A 177 0.27 2.19 -21.94
N ASP A 178 0.82 1.95 -23.14
CA ASP A 178 0.78 2.91 -24.24
C ASP A 178 -0.65 3.16 -24.71
N ALA A 179 -1.46 2.09 -24.83
CA ALA A 179 -2.88 2.19 -25.18
C ALA A 179 -3.66 3.00 -24.13
N PHE A 180 -3.46 2.72 -22.85
CA PHE A 180 -4.09 3.47 -21.76
C PHE A 180 -3.73 4.95 -21.79
N LEU A 181 -2.44 5.28 -21.93
CA LEU A 181 -2.00 6.67 -21.99
C LEU A 181 -2.58 7.39 -23.20
N LYS A 182 -2.65 6.74 -24.37
CA LYS A 182 -3.28 7.30 -25.57
C LYS A 182 -4.78 7.54 -25.38
N ILE A 183 -5.51 6.58 -24.81
CA ILE A 183 -6.95 6.70 -24.55
C ILE A 183 -7.22 7.86 -23.58
N VAL A 184 -6.50 7.90 -22.46
CA VAL A 184 -6.65 8.95 -21.44
C VAL A 184 -6.29 10.32 -22.03
N TRP A 185 -5.16 10.44 -22.73
CA TRP A 185 -4.73 11.70 -23.32
C TRP A 185 -5.72 12.22 -24.37
N LEU A 186 -6.22 11.34 -25.23
CA LEU A 186 -7.24 11.72 -26.20
C LEU A 186 -8.55 12.15 -25.52
N ALA A 187 -8.95 11.47 -24.44
CA ALA A 187 -10.13 11.84 -23.67
C ALA A 187 -9.98 13.24 -23.03
N ILE A 188 -8.80 13.57 -22.50
CA ILE A 188 -8.49 14.92 -22.00
C ILE A 188 -8.66 15.96 -23.12
N LYS A 189 -8.11 15.68 -24.31
CA LYS A 189 -8.16 16.58 -25.46
C LYS A 189 -9.59 16.81 -25.96
N GLU A 190 -10.38 15.74 -26.12
CA GLU A 190 -11.77 15.82 -26.58
C GLU A 190 -12.67 16.55 -25.56
N ASN A 191 -12.35 16.46 -24.27
CA ASN A 191 -13.07 17.17 -23.20
C ASN A 191 -12.49 18.56 -22.88
N LYS A 192 -11.57 19.09 -23.70
CA LYS A 192 -10.93 20.40 -23.50
C LYS A 192 -10.33 20.57 -22.09
N GLY A 193 -9.74 19.51 -21.54
CA GLY A 193 -9.14 19.51 -20.20
C GLY A 193 -10.11 19.30 -19.03
N ARG A 194 -11.41 19.11 -19.28
CA ARG A 194 -12.40 18.83 -18.23
C ARG A 194 -12.31 17.36 -17.78
N LEU A 195 -11.42 17.09 -16.81
CA LEU A 195 -11.15 15.75 -16.26
C LEU A 195 -12.37 15.07 -15.58
N TRP A 196 -13.42 15.84 -15.29
CA TRP A 196 -14.60 15.40 -14.53
C TRP A 196 -15.90 15.39 -15.35
N ALA A 197 -15.80 15.42 -16.68
CA ALA A 197 -16.99 15.35 -17.54
C ALA A 197 -17.71 13.99 -17.33
N LYS A 198 -19.05 14.00 -17.22
CA LYS A 198 -19.85 12.76 -17.03
C LYS A 198 -19.60 11.72 -18.12
N ASN A 199 -19.29 12.18 -19.34
CA ASN A 199 -19.08 11.34 -20.52
C ASN A 199 -17.60 11.35 -20.96
N PHE A 200 -16.68 11.48 -20.01
CA PHE A 200 -15.25 11.69 -20.28
C PHE A 200 -14.65 10.60 -21.20
N PHE A 201 -14.95 9.32 -20.93
CA PHE A 201 -14.47 8.21 -21.75
C PHE A 201 -15.38 7.90 -22.95
N ASP A 202 -16.65 8.32 -22.93
CA ASP A 202 -17.55 8.11 -24.08
C ASP A 202 -17.08 8.87 -25.31
N SER A 203 -16.43 10.02 -25.14
CA SER A 203 -15.91 10.82 -26.26
C SER A 203 -14.83 10.14 -27.09
N VAL A 204 -14.21 9.07 -26.55
CA VAL A 204 -13.14 8.30 -27.19
C VAL A 204 -13.53 6.85 -27.51
N LYS A 205 -14.81 6.52 -27.39
CA LYS A 205 -15.34 5.25 -27.90
C LYS A 205 -15.14 5.16 -29.41
N PRO A 206 -14.78 3.99 -29.98
CA PRO A 206 -14.56 3.85 -31.41
C PRO A 206 -15.74 4.30 -32.27
N SER A 207 -16.98 4.03 -31.83
CA SER A 207 -18.21 4.47 -32.50
C SER A 207 -18.33 6.00 -32.59
N VAL A 208 -17.93 6.71 -31.54
CA VAL A 208 -17.97 8.19 -31.47
C VAL A 208 -16.84 8.81 -32.28
N LEU A 209 -15.65 8.18 -32.28
CA LEU A 209 -14.52 8.62 -33.10
C LEU A 209 -14.79 8.40 -34.59
N ALA A 210 -15.40 7.27 -34.96
CA ALA A 210 -15.82 6.97 -36.32
C ALA A 210 -16.84 7.99 -36.83
N ALA A 211 -17.83 8.38 -36.00
CA ALA A 211 -18.78 9.44 -36.33
C ALA A 211 -18.12 10.82 -36.57
N LYS A 212 -16.91 11.04 -36.03
CA LYS A 212 -16.08 12.24 -36.24
C LYS A 212 -15.05 12.06 -37.37
N GLY A 213 -15.10 10.96 -38.13
CA GLY A 213 -14.14 10.65 -39.19
C GLY A 213 -12.73 10.28 -38.70
N LYS A 214 -12.57 9.90 -37.43
CA LYS A 214 -11.28 9.50 -36.84
C LYS A 214 -11.24 7.99 -36.64
N ALA A 215 -10.18 7.34 -37.11
CA ALA A 215 -9.93 5.93 -36.82
C ALA A 215 -9.39 5.76 -35.38
N ALA A 216 -9.96 4.82 -34.63
CA ALA A 216 -9.46 4.44 -33.30
C ALA A 216 -8.49 3.24 -33.44
N SER A 217 -7.38 3.25 -32.69
CA SER A 217 -6.44 2.11 -32.65
C SER A 217 -6.76 1.12 -31.53
N TRP A 218 -7.95 1.19 -30.94
CA TRP A 218 -8.40 0.41 -29.80
C TRP A 218 -9.90 0.11 -29.94
N ASP A 219 -10.37 -0.91 -29.23
CA ASP A 219 -11.77 -1.30 -29.18
C ASP A 219 -12.51 -0.62 -28.01
N SER A 220 -13.82 -0.87 -27.91
CA SER A 220 -14.65 -0.34 -26.82
C SER A 220 -14.27 -0.92 -25.45
N GLN A 221 -13.72 -2.14 -25.43
CA GLN A 221 -13.33 -2.81 -24.19
C GLN A 221 -12.11 -2.15 -23.55
N ALA A 222 -11.11 -1.78 -24.36
CA ALA A 222 -9.93 -1.04 -23.91
C ALA A 222 -10.30 0.33 -23.31
N VAL A 223 -11.33 1.00 -23.86
CA VAL A 223 -11.85 2.26 -23.29
C VAL A 223 -12.47 2.04 -21.91
N GLU A 224 -13.23 0.95 -21.73
CA GLU A 224 -13.83 0.62 -20.43
C GLU A 224 -12.78 0.20 -19.39
N HIS A 225 -11.79 -0.59 -19.79
CA HIS A 225 -10.66 -0.92 -18.90
C HIS A 225 -9.87 0.33 -18.50
N ALA A 226 -9.66 1.26 -19.43
CA ALA A 226 -9.02 2.54 -19.13
C ALA A 226 -9.87 3.40 -18.17
N ARG A 227 -11.20 3.41 -18.33
CA ARG A 227 -12.13 4.07 -17.40
C ARG A 227 -11.99 3.53 -15.98
N ARG A 228 -12.05 2.20 -15.82
CA ARG A 228 -11.95 1.54 -14.50
C ARG A 228 -10.57 1.74 -13.87
N THR A 229 -9.51 1.66 -14.68
CA THR A 229 -8.13 1.93 -14.23
C THR A 229 -7.97 3.35 -13.73
N LEU A 230 -8.42 4.35 -14.50
CA LEU A 230 -8.32 5.75 -14.09
C LEU A 230 -9.14 6.03 -12.82
N SER A 231 -10.34 5.43 -12.72
CA SER A 231 -11.16 5.51 -11.50
C SER A 231 -10.43 4.94 -10.28
N ALA A 232 -9.75 3.79 -10.40
CA ALA A 232 -8.92 3.23 -9.34
C ALA A 232 -7.76 4.17 -8.97
N CYS A 233 -7.03 4.70 -9.96
CA CYS A 233 -5.96 5.66 -9.72
C CYS A 233 -6.45 6.93 -9.01
N GLN A 234 -7.64 7.43 -9.34
CA GLN A 234 -8.27 8.56 -8.65
C GLN A 234 -8.59 8.24 -7.19
N ILE A 235 -9.05 7.02 -6.90
CA ILE A 235 -9.29 6.54 -5.53
C ILE A 235 -7.97 6.48 -4.74
N PHE A 236 -6.88 6.05 -5.37
CA PHE A 236 -5.57 6.01 -4.72
C PHE A 236 -5.06 7.40 -4.33
N LEU A 237 -5.43 8.47 -5.02
CA LEU A 237 -5.03 9.84 -4.66
C LEU A 237 -5.51 10.30 -3.27
N TYR A 238 -6.44 9.57 -2.64
CA TYR A 238 -6.89 9.80 -1.26
C TYR A 238 -6.01 9.11 -0.21
N GLN A 239 -5.18 8.14 -0.60
CA GLN A 239 -4.27 7.40 0.29
C GLN A 239 -3.18 8.26 0.94
N PRO A 240 -2.57 9.28 0.29
CA PRO A 240 -1.48 10.05 0.90
C PRO A 240 -1.87 10.71 2.23
N LEU A 241 -3.08 11.28 2.34
CA LEU A 241 -3.54 11.87 3.61
C LEU A 241 -3.83 10.82 4.67
N PHE A 242 -4.30 9.64 4.29
CA PHE A 242 -4.45 8.52 5.21
C PHE A 242 -3.09 8.09 5.79
N TYR A 243 -2.09 7.88 4.94
CA TYR A 243 -0.74 7.51 5.39
C TYR A 243 -0.07 8.60 6.23
N LEU A 244 -0.32 9.87 5.93
CA LEU A 244 0.16 10.99 6.73
C LEU A 244 -0.43 10.99 8.15
N ASN A 245 -1.64 10.46 8.30
CA ASN A 245 -2.35 10.38 9.57
C ASN A 245 -2.09 9.07 10.34
N ASN A 246 -1.73 7.98 9.64
CA ASN A 246 -1.47 6.66 10.21
C ASN A 246 -0.13 6.62 10.99
N GLY A 247 -0.13 7.15 12.22
CA GLY A 247 1.06 7.35 13.06
C GLY A 247 1.51 8.82 13.19
N GLY A 248 0.74 9.74 12.60
CA GLY A 248 1.00 11.17 12.60
C GLY A 248 2.13 11.59 11.65
N VAL A 249 2.32 12.90 11.49
CA VAL A 249 3.28 13.44 10.50
C VAL A 249 4.72 13.05 10.86
N GLY A 250 5.41 12.39 9.92
CA GLY A 250 6.84 12.11 10.04
C GLY A 250 7.15 11.18 11.22
N THR A 251 7.91 11.66 12.20
CA THR A 251 8.31 10.90 13.39
C THR A 251 7.61 11.37 14.67
N VAL A 252 6.44 12.03 14.54
CA VAL A 252 5.75 12.65 15.68
C VAL A 252 5.41 11.64 16.79
N LEU A 253 5.10 10.38 16.45
CA LEU A 253 4.83 9.33 17.45
C LEU A 253 6.05 9.07 18.35
N SER A 254 7.24 8.88 17.76
CA SER A 254 8.49 8.70 18.52
C SER A 254 8.86 9.97 19.29
N ASN A 255 8.64 11.16 18.71
CA ASN A 255 8.91 12.45 19.37
C ASN A 255 7.99 12.65 20.59
N GLN A 256 6.71 12.31 20.47
CA GLN A 256 5.77 12.31 21.58
C GLN A 256 6.23 11.33 22.68
N GLY A 257 6.62 10.11 22.32
CA GLY A 257 7.12 9.10 23.25
C GLY A 257 8.37 9.54 24.02
N ALA A 258 9.26 10.32 23.40
CA ALA A 258 10.45 10.86 24.05
C ALA A 258 10.15 11.82 25.20
N SER A 259 8.99 12.47 25.18
CA SER A 259 8.51 13.36 26.25
C SER A 259 7.66 12.65 27.32
N MET A 260 7.57 11.32 27.28
CA MET A 260 6.75 10.46 28.15
C MET A 260 7.60 9.53 29.02
N THR A 261 7.02 9.00 30.09
CA THR A 261 7.69 8.04 30.97
C THR A 261 7.71 6.64 30.36
N THR A 262 8.89 6.10 30.09
CA THR A 262 9.08 4.82 29.37
C THR A 262 9.39 3.62 30.26
N LYS A 263 9.89 3.84 31.49
CA LYS A 263 10.34 2.77 32.42
C LYS A 263 11.27 1.72 31.76
N GLY A 264 12.15 2.16 30.86
CA GLY A 264 13.13 1.30 30.18
C GLY A 264 12.71 0.73 28.82
N ALA A 265 11.46 0.97 28.39
CA ALA A 265 11.02 0.64 27.04
C ALA A 265 11.65 1.61 26.00
N PRO A 266 12.21 1.11 24.88
CA PRO A 266 12.63 1.97 23.77
C PRO A 266 11.43 2.72 23.16
N ASN A 267 11.60 3.98 22.78
CA ASN A 267 10.52 4.77 22.16
C ASN A 267 10.00 4.12 20.87
N ASP A 268 10.90 3.51 20.10
CA ASP A 268 10.56 2.87 18.83
C ASP A 268 9.90 1.49 19.00
N LEU A 269 9.84 0.95 20.23
CA LEU A 269 9.15 -0.32 20.50
C LEU A 269 7.66 -0.22 20.13
N ILE A 270 7.07 0.97 20.28
CA ILE A 270 5.66 1.25 19.99
C ILE A 270 5.31 0.96 18.52
N HIS A 271 6.25 1.15 17.57
CA HIS A 271 6.01 0.85 16.16
C HIS A 271 5.77 -0.63 15.89
N ASN A 272 6.33 -1.52 16.72
CA ASN A 272 6.15 -2.97 16.56
C ASN A 272 4.73 -3.45 16.93
N PHE A 273 3.94 -2.61 17.60
CA PHE A 273 2.53 -2.92 17.85
C PHE A 273 1.67 -2.77 16.59
N ASN A 274 2.11 -2.01 15.57
CA ASN A 274 1.40 -1.95 14.30
C ASN A 274 1.33 -3.35 13.63
N PRO A 275 2.46 -4.01 13.28
CA PRO A 275 2.41 -5.33 12.67
C PRO A 275 1.77 -6.38 13.58
N LEU A 276 1.93 -6.27 14.90
CA LEU A 276 1.23 -7.15 15.85
C LEU A 276 -0.29 -7.01 15.75
N THR A 277 -0.80 -5.78 15.70
CA THR A 277 -2.23 -5.52 15.54
C THR A 277 -2.73 -6.08 14.22
N LEU A 278 -1.99 -5.87 13.13
CA LEU A 278 -2.32 -6.42 11.81
C LEU A 278 -2.37 -7.95 11.81
N MET A 279 -1.42 -8.62 12.47
CA MET A 279 -1.41 -10.08 12.60
C MET A 279 -2.61 -10.63 13.39
N VAL A 280 -3.07 -9.91 14.42
CA VAL A 280 -4.24 -10.34 15.23
C VAL A 280 -5.55 -10.01 14.52
N PHE A 281 -5.67 -8.83 13.92
CA PHE A 281 -6.92 -8.39 13.29
C PHE A 281 -7.15 -8.98 11.89
N ALA A 282 -6.10 -9.30 11.11
CA ALA A 282 -6.26 -9.96 9.80
C ALA A 282 -7.08 -11.26 9.84
N PRO A 283 -6.82 -12.24 10.74
CA PRO A 283 -7.64 -13.43 10.86
C PRO A 283 -9.04 -13.12 11.41
N ILE A 284 -9.19 -12.18 12.35
CA ILE A 284 -10.51 -11.75 12.85
C ILE A 284 -11.36 -11.21 11.70
N MET A 285 -10.76 -10.40 10.83
CA MET A 285 -11.42 -9.90 9.62
C MET A 285 -11.87 -11.05 8.71
N SER A 286 -10.96 -11.97 8.37
CA SER A 286 -11.23 -13.07 7.43
C SER A 286 -12.21 -14.11 7.96
N PHE A 287 -12.16 -14.45 9.26
CA PHE A 287 -12.88 -15.59 9.83
C PHE A 287 -14.09 -15.18 10.68
N VAL A 288 -14.14 -13.93 11.15
CA VAL A 288 -15.22 -13.45 12.01
C VAL A 288 -16.00 -12.34 11.32
N LEU A 289 -15.37 -11.21 10.98
CA LEU A 289 -16.10 -10.03 10.50
C LEU A 289 -16.77 -10.26 9.14
N TYR A 290 -16.01 -10.69 8.11
CA TYR A 290 -16.60 -10.87 6.78
C TYR A 290 -17.67 -11.98 6.74
N PRO A 291 -17.48 -13.15 7.38
CA PRO A 291 -18.54 -14.15 7.48
C PRO A 291 -19.79 -13.64 8.22
N LEU A 292 -19.61 -12.82 9.28
CA LEU A 292 -20.73 -12.23 10.02
C LEU A 292 -21.51 -11.22 9.16
N LEU A 293 -20.82 -10.34 8.44
CA LEU A 293 -21.43 -9.40 7.51
C LEU A 293 -22.21 -10.12 6.40
N ASN A 294 -21.63 -11.20 5.86
CA ASN A 294 -22.30 -12.05 4.88
C ASN A 294 -23.55 -12.73 5.44
N ARG A 295 -23.50 -13.20 6.70
CA ARG A 295 -24.66 -13.79 7.38
C ARG A 295 -25.81 -12.80 7.55
N TYR A 296 -25.50 -11.51 7.69
CA TYR A 296 -26.49 -10.43 7.74
C TYR A 296 -26.79 -9.81 6.38
N HIS A 297 -26.28 -10.37 5.27
CA HIS A 297 -26.45 -9.85 3.90
C HIS A 297 -26.01 -8.39 3.72
N ILE A 298 -25.04 -7.93 4.51
CA ILE A 298 -24.49 -6.58 4.41
C ILE A 298 -23.38 -6.58 3.36
N LYS A 299 -23.63 -5.94 2.21
CA LYS A 299 -22.61 -5.73 1.18
C LYS A 299 -21.54 -4.77 1.69
N PHE A 300 -20.33 -5.27 1.87
CA PHE A 300 -19.21 -4.48 2.37
C PHE A 300 -18.15 -4.27 1.29
N GLY A 301 -18.52 -3.43 0.33
CA GLY A 301 -17.72 -3.13 -0.85
C GLY A 301 -16.41 -2.38 -0.56
N PRO A 302 -15.53 -2.24 -1.57
CA PRO A 302 -14.21 -1.63 -1.43
C PRO A 302 -14.22 -0.23 -0.80
N ILE A 303 -15.14 0.65 -1.22
CA ILE A 303 -15.20 2.03 -0.72
C ILE A 303 -15.67 2.08 0.73
N SER A 304 -16.61 1.20 1.10
CA SER A 304 -17.07 1.07 2.49
C SER A 304 -15.93 0.59 3.39
N ARG A 305 -15.14 -0.39 2.95
CA ARG A 305 -13.94 -0.87 3.64
C ARG A 305 -12.95 0.29 3.87
N MET A 306 -12.59 1.02 2.80
CA MET A 306 -11.66 2.15 2.91
C MET A 306 -12.18 3.26 3.82
N THR A 307 -13.49 3.55 3.79
CA THR A 307 -14.11 4.59 4.63
C THR A 307 -14.07 4.24 6.12
N VAL A 308 -14.31 2.97 6.47
CA VAL A 308 -14.13 2.47 7.85
C VAL A 308 -12.67 2.62 8.26
N GLY A 309 -11.73 2.29 7.37
CA GLY A 309 -10.31 2.42 7.67
C GLY A 309 -9.85 3.87 7.88
N TYR A 310 -10.32 4.81 7.05
CA TYR A 310 -10.08 6.24 7.25
C TYR A 310 -10.68 6.75 8.55
N THR A 311 -11.90 6.32 8.88
CA THR A 311 -12.55 6.67 10.15
C THR A 311 -11.75 6.17 11.36
N SER A 312 -11.24 4.94 11.31
CA SER A 312 -10.38 4.38 12.36
C SER A 312 -9.13 5.24 12.58
N ALA A 313 -8.45 5.65 11.50
CA ALA A 313 -7.29 6.51 11.59
C ALA A 313 -7.62 7.92 12.11
N ILE A 314 -8.78 8.49 11.76
CA ILE A 314 -9.25 9.78 12.31
C ILE A 314 -9.37 9.68 13.83
N ILE A 315 -10.01 8.61 14.34
CA ILE A 315 -10.13 8.38 15.79
C ILE A 315 -8.74 8.24 16.43
N GLY A 316 -7.83 7.48 15.81
CA GLY A 316 -6.45 7.36 16.28
C GLY A 316 -5.73 8.70 16.39
N SER A 317 -5.93 9.58 15.42
CA SER A 317 -5.34 10.92 15.40
C SER A 317 -5.89 11.83 16.49
N ILE A 318 -7.20 11.76 16.76
CA ILE A 318 -7.84 12.46 17.88
C ILE A 318 -7.24 12.01 19.21
N VAL A 319 -7.05 10.70 19.40
CA VAL A 319 -6.42 10.14 20.59
C VAL A 319 -4.97 10.63 20.71
N GLY A 320 -4.18 10.62 19.62
CA GLY A 320 -2.83 11.16 19.58
C GLY A 320 -2.73 12.63 19.98
N ALA A 321 -3.67 13.46 19.51
CA ALA A 321 -3.77 14.87 19.88
C ALA A 321 -4.11 15.08 21.37
N ILE A 322 -5.04 14.28 21.92
CA ILE A 322 -5.40 14.31 23.34
C ILE A 322 -4.21 13.92 24.22
N ILE A 323 -3.46 12.88 23.82
CA ILE A 323 -2.25 12.46 24.54
C ILE A 323 -1.21 13.59 24.51
N GLN A 324 -0.98 14.22 23.35
CA GLN A 324 -0.04 15.33 23.24
C GLN A 324 -0.42 16.51 24.15
N TRP A 325 -1.70 16.87 24.16
CA TRP A 325 -2.21 17.90 25.05
C TRP A 325 -1.98 17.55 26.52
N ARG A 326 -2.23 16.30 26.91
CA ARG A 326 -2.00 15.84 28.28
C ARG A 326 -0.53 15.92 28.65
N VAL A 327 0.36 15.50 27.75
CA VAL A 327 1.82 15.59 27.92
C VAL A 327 2.26 17.04 28.18
N TYR A 328 1.78 18.01 27.39
CA TYR A 328 2.09 19.42 27.65
C TYR A 328 1.55 19.92 28.99
N LYS A 329 0.35 19.49 29.40
CA LYS A 329 -0.24 19.92 30.66
C LYS A 329 0.51 19.37 31.89
N THR A 330 1.06 18.16 31.79
CA THR A 330 1.74 17.49 32.91
C THR A 330 3.27 17.57 32.85
N SER A 331 3.84 18.10 31.78
CA SER A 331 5.28 18.36 31.67
C SER A 331 5.66 19.55 32.58
N PRO A 332 6.78 19.46 33.32
CA PRO A 332 7.29 20.59 34.11
C PRO A 332 7.63 21.83 33.26
N CYS A 333 7.97 21.62 31.98
CA CYS A 333 8.26 22.69 31.02
C CYS A 333 7.05 23.12 30.16
N GLY A 334 5.84 22.65 30.50
CA GLY A 334 4.61 23.01 29.80
C GLY A 334 4.66 22.69 28.29
N TYR A 335 4.49 23.71 27.46
CA TYR A 335 4.48 23.59 26.00
C TYR A 335 5.86 23.46 25.36
N GLN A 336 6.94 23.43 26.14
CA GLN A 336 8.32 23.15 25.71
C GLN A 336 8.79 21.77 26.20
N ALA A 337 7.90 20.77 26.11
CA ALA A 337 8.14 19.43 26.64
C ALA A 337 9.27 18.66 25.90
N SER A 338 9.61 19.04 24.67
CA SER A 338 10.61 18.33 23.85
C SER A 338 12.05 18.63 24.25
N THR A 339 12.30 19.79 24.86
CA THR A 339 13.65 20.25 25.29
C THR A 339 13.83 20.22 26.80
N CYS A 340 12.87 19.63 27.52
CA CYS A 340 12.89 19.58 28.97
C CYS A 340 13.76 18.43 29.46
N ASP A 341 14.58 18.66 30.49
CA ASP A 341 15.38 17.59 31.12
C ASP A 341 14.50 16.55 31.85
N SER A 342 13.27 16.93 32.18
CA SER A 342 12.29 16.07 32.84
C SER A 342 11.11 15.76 31.93
N VAL A 343 10.73 14.48 31.90
CA VAL A 343 9.63 13.99 31.07
C VAL A 343 8.29 14.06 31.80
N SER A 344 7.21 14.07 31.02
CA SER A 344 5.86 13.96 31.56
C SER A 344 5.65 12.61 32.27
N PRO A 345 4.92 12.56 33.41
CA PRO A 345 4.60 11.31 34.10
C PRO A 345 3.62 10.42 33.32
N VAL A 346 3.09 10.89 32.19
CA VAL A 346 2.24 10.08 31.30
C VAL A 346 3.06 8.91 30.75
N SER A 347 2.52 7.70 30.86
CA SER A 347 3.19 6.49 30.38
C SER A 347 3.14 6.39 28.87
N ILE A 348 4.26 6.01 28.24
CA ILE A 348 4.35 5.75 26.79
C ILE A 348 3.28 4.79 26.26
N TRP A 349 2.81 3.85 27.09
CA TRP A 349 1.78 2.87 26.73
C TRP A 349 0.42 3.49 26.40
N TRP A 350 0.19 4.76 26.75
CA TRP A 350 -1.00 5.50 26.33
C TRP A 350 -1.06 5.69 24.81
N GLN A 351 0.05 5.54 24.09
CA GLN A 351 0.09 5.63 22.63
C GLN A 351 -0.47 4.38 21.91
N LEU A 352 -0.66 3.27 22.63
CA LEU A 352 -1.13 2.01 22.03
C LEU A 352 -2.44 2.15 21.24
N PRO A 353 -3.51 2.80 21.74
CA PRO A 353 -4.75 2.93 20.99
C PRO A 353 -4.56 3.66 19.67
N THR A 354 -3.72 4.70 19.62
CA THR A 354 -3.41 5.44 18.39
C THR A 354 -2.78 4.54 17.33
N VAL A 355 -1.80 3.71 17.73
CA VAL A 355 -1.12 2.77 16.82
C VAL A 355 -2.05 1.66 16.36
N MET A 356 -2.83 1.09 17.29
CA MET A 356 -3.76 0.00 16.98
C MET A 356 -4.87 0.45 16.02
N LEU A 357 -5.45 1.63 16.24
CA LEU A 357 -6.48 2.20 15.36
C LEU A 357 -5.93 2.55 13.98
N GLY A 358 -4.70 3.05 13.91
CA GLY A 358 -3.99 3.26 12.65
C GLY A 358 -3.79 1.95 11.89
N ALA A 359 -3.26 0.92 12.56
CA ALA A 359 -3.04 -0.42 12.02
C ALA A 359 -4.34 -1.09 11.52
N ILE A 360 -5.42 -1.01 12.31
CA ILE A 360 -6.74 -1.50 11.86
C ILE A 360 -7.19 -0.74 10.62
N GLY A 361 -7.02 0.59 10.60
CA GLY A 361 -7.34 1.41 9.44
C GLY A 361 -6.56 1.01 8.20
N GLU A 362 -5.28 0.72 8.37
CA GLU A 362 -4.35 0.27 7.33
C GLU A 362 -4.77 -1.07 6.74
N LEU A 363 -5.21 -2.02 7.58
CA LEU A 363 -5.72 -3.31 7.11
C LEU A 363 -6.90 -3.14 6.15
N PHE A 364 -7.84 -2.24 6.47
CA PHE A 364 -9.00 -1.97 5.62
C PHE A 364 -8.63 -1.24 4.32
N THR A 365 -7.67 -0.31 4.36
CA THR A 365 -7.36 0.56 3.23
C THR A 365 -6.32 -0.07 2.29
N ALA A 366 -5.22 -0.61 2.83
CA ALA A 366 -4.10 -1.11 2.04
C ALA A 366 -4.48 -2.40 1.28
N VAL A 367 -5.13 -3.35 1.97
CA VAL A 367 -5.58 -4.61 1.37
C VAL A 367 -6.56 -4.34 0.23
N THR A 368 -7.57 -3.52 0.49
CA THR A 368 -8.55 -3.11 -0.53
C THR A 368 -7.89 -2.39 -1.71
N ALA A 369 -6.90 -1.53 -1.46
CA ALA A 369 -6.20 -0.83 -2.54
C ALA A 369 -5.40 -1.78 -3.44
N TYR A 370 -4.77 -2.81 -2.89
CA TYR A 370 -4.11 -3.84 -3.70
C TYR A 370 -5.10 -4.67 -4.54
N GLU A 371 -6.23 -5.05 -3.95
CA GLU A 371 -7.30 -5.75 -4.68
C GLU A 371 -7.82 -4.91 -5.84
N MET A 372 -8.14 -3.63 -5.58
CA MET A 372 -8.60 -2.70 -6.61
C MET A 372 -7.54 -2.49 -7.69
N ALA A 373 -6.27 -2.36 -7.32
CA ALA A 373 -5.17 -2.17 -8.26
C ALA A 373 -5.04 -3.36 -9.22
N TYR A 374 -5.29 -4.58 -8.75
CA TYR A 374 -5.28 -5.77 -9.59
C TYR A 374 -6.55 -5.90 -10.43
N ALA A 375 -7.72 -5.80 -9.80
CA ALA A 375 -9.01 -6.13 -10.42
C ALA A 375 -9.50 -5.09 -11.44
N ARG A 376 -9.03 -3.84 -11.31
CA ARG A 376 -9.38 -2.74 -12.21
C ARG A 376 -8.32 -2.45 -13.27
N ALA A 377 -7.19 -3.14 -13.25
CA ALA A 377 -6.11 -2.97 -14.21
C ALA A 377 -6.23 -3.95 -15.39
N PRO A 378 -5.96 -3.50 -16.63
CA PRO A 378 -5.66 -4.37 -17.75
C PRO A 378 -4.51 -5.33 -17.44
N GLU A 379 -4.50 -6.46 -18.14
CA GLU A 379 -3.54 -7.54 -17.90
C GLU A 379 -2.08 -7.13 -18.02
N GLY A 380 -1.75 -6.33 -19.03
CA GLY A 380 -0.40 -5.81 -19.27
C GLY A 380 -0.02 -4.60 -18.43
N MET A 381 -0.83 -4.18 -17.45
CA MET A 381 -0.47 -3.08 -16.55
C MET A 381 -0.77 -3.31 -15.06
N LYS A 382 -1.02 -4.56 -14.66
CA LYS A 382 -1.35 -4.86 -13.25
C LYS A 382 -0.24 -4.46 -12.29
N SER A 383 1.03 -4.71 -12.63
CA SER A 383 2.14 -4.24 -11.78
C SER A 383 2.22 -2.71 -11.77
N THR A 384 1.93 -2.08 -12.90
CA THR A 384 1.98 -0.61 -13.05
C THR A 384 0.93 0.07 -12.18
N VAL A 385 -0.30 -0.42 -12.16
CA VAL A 385 -1.37 0.13 -11.31
C VAL A 385 -1.09 -0.13 -9.83
N VAL A 386 -0.51 -1.29 -9.47
CA VAL A 386 0.00 -1.55 -8.12
C VAL A 386 1.10 -0.56 -7.74
N ALA A 387 2.03 -0.25 -8.65
CA ALA A 387 3.07 0.74 -8.41
C ALA A 387 2.52 2.15 -8.23
N ILE A 388 1.47 2.54 -8.95
CA ILE A 388 0.79 3.83 -8.74
C ILE A 388 0.20 3.89 -7.33
N ASN A 389 -0.44 2.81 -6.86
CA ASN A 389 -0.92 2.73 -5.48
C ASN A 389 0.24 2.86 -4.46
N LEU A 390 1.35 2.14 -4.68
CA LEU A 390 2.54 2.24 -3.84
C LEU A 390 3.12 3.67 -3.81
N ALA A 391 3.12 4.38 -4.94
CA ALA A 391 3.63 5.75 -5.03
C ALA A 391 2.86 6.74 -4.14
N MET A 392 1.64 6.42 -3.71
CA MET A 392 0.91 7.25 -2.75
C MET A 392 1.61 7.34 -1.39
N GLN A 393 2.34 6.30 -0.99
CA GLN A 393 3.18 6.32 0.20
C GLN A 393 4.39 7.26 0.02
N ALA A 394 4.95 7.32 -1.18
CA ALA A 394 6.02 8.27 -1.49
C ALA A 394 5.50 9.71 -1.44
N LEU A 395 4.32 9.97 -2.00
CA LEU A 395 3.68 11.28 -1.91
C LEU A 395 3.42 11.69 -0.45
N SER A 396 2.93 10.76 0.38
CA SER A 396 2.80 10.98 1.83
C SER A 396 4.15 11.31 2.49
N SER A 397 5.22 10.63 2.09
CA SER A 397 6.57 10.86 2.65
C SER A 397 7.12 12.23 2.25
N ALA A 398 6.86 12.68 1.02
CA ALA A 398 7.20 14.01 0.54
C ALA A 398 6.42 15.11 1.27
N LEU A 399 5.11 14.90 1.47
CA LEU A 399 4.27 15.81 2.27
C LEU A 399 4.78 15.89 3.72
N ALA A 400 5.09 14.76 4.34
CA ALA A 400 5.67 14.73 5.68
C ALA A 400 7.01 15.49 5.76
N GLN A 401 7.86 15.37 4.73
CA GLN A 401 9.14 16.07 4.66
C GLN A 401 8.97 17.60 4.60
N ILE A 402 7.96 18.09 3.87
CA ILE A 402 7.61 19.52 3.81
C ILE A 402 7.13 20.03 5.16
N LEU A 403 6.41 19.19 5.92
CA LEU A 403 5.80 19.57 7.19
C LEU A 403 6.75 19.52 8.39
N ILE A 404 7.96 18.94 8.26
CA ILE A 404 8.94 18.82 9.37
C ILE A 404 9.17 20.14 10.13
N PRO A 405 9.37 21.31 9.49
CA PRO A 405 9.63 22.56 10.20
C PRO A 405 8.50 22.99 11.15
N SER A 406 7.28 22.48 10.93
CA SER A 406 6.10 22.73 11.74
C SER A 406 5.97 21.76 12.94
N ILE A 407 6.72 20.65 12.94
CA ILE A 407 6.71 19.63 14.00
C ILE A 407 7.72 20.01 15.09
N LYS A 408 7.43 21.11 15.78
CA LYS A 408 8.20 21.58 16.93
C LYS A 408 7.26 22.15 17.98
N ASP A 409 7.71 22.19 19.23
CA ASP A 409 7.00 22.87 20.31
C ASP A 409 6.72 24.34 19.94
N PRO A 410 5.53 24.88 20.25
CA PRO A 410 4.39 24.28 20.98
C PRO A 410 3.36 23.55 20.09
N ASN A 411 3.67 23.32 18.81
CA ASN A 411 2.71 22.94 17.78
C ASN A 411 2.50 21.42 17.63
N LEU A 412 3.01 20.59 18.54
CA LEU A 412 2.93 19.13 18.37
C LEU A 412 1.50 18.60 18.45
N ILE A 413 0.55 19.30 19.09
CA ILE A 413 -0.87 18.93 19.05
C ILE A 413 -1.39 19.01 17.61
N TRP A 414 -0.99 20.04 16.86
CA TRP A 414 -1.41 20.25 15.46
C TRP A 414 -0.81 19.24 14.51
N ALA A 415 0.36 18.66 14.84
CA ALA A 415 0.94 17.54 14.08
C ALA A 415 0.05 16.29 14.10
N TRP A 416 -0.90 16.18 15.03
CA TRP A 416 -1.95 15.17 15.04
C TRP A 416 -3.28 15.74 14.51
N ALA A 417 -3.73 16.86 15.08
CA ALA A 417 -5.06 17.39 14.80
C ALA A 417 -5.25 17.82 13.32
N ALA A 418 -4.25 18.45 12.69
CA ALA A 418 -4.40 18.94 11.32
C ALA A 418 -4.56 17.81 10.28
N PRO A 419 -3.71 16.75 10.26
CA PRO A 419 -3.95 15.58 9.42
C PRO A 419 -5.30 14.90 9.70
N GLY A 420 -5.72 14.81 10.96
CA GLY A 420 -7.00 14.21 11.35
C GLY A 420 -8.21 14.97 10.78
N ILE A 421 -8.20 16.31 10.88
CA ILE A 421 -9.24 17.18 10.31
C ILE A 421 -9.24 17.06 8.77
N ALA A 422 -8.07 17.11 8.14
CA ALA A 422 -7.95 16.96 6.70
C ALA A 422 -8.49 15.60 6.23
N LEU A 423 -8.18 14.52 6.96
CA LEU A 423 -8.67 13.18 6.66
C LEU A 423 -10.18 13.07 6.88
N LEU A 424 -10.77 13.76 7.87
CA LEU A 424 -12.22 13.80 8.06
C LEU A 424 -12.92 14.45 6.87
N VAL A 425 -12.48 15.64 6.45
CA VAL A 425 -13.03 16.32 5.27
C VAL A 425 -12.85 15.45 4.03
N GLN A 426 -11.67 14.84 3.87
CA GLN A 426 -11.38 13.91 2.79
C GLN A 426 -12.36 12.73 2.78
N THR A 427 -12.61 12.11 3.93
CA THR A 427 -13.46 10.91 4.04
C THR A 427 -14.89 11.19 3.62
N ILE A 428 -15.42 12.37 3.98
CA ILE A 428 -16.76 12.81 3.54
C ILE A 428 -16.80 12.98 2.02
N ILE A 429 -15.83 13.69 1.44
CA ILE A 429 -15.74 13.90 -0.02
C ILE A 429 -15.58 12.55 -0.74
N PHE A 430 -14.73 11.68 -0.22
CA PHE A 430 -14.44 10.35 -0.75
C PHE A 430 -15.71 9.51 -0.83
N TRP A 431 -16.48 9.43 0.26
CA TRP A 431 -17.73 8.68 0.30
C TRP A 431 -18.76 9.22 -0.69
N VAL A 432 -19.03 10.53 -0.65
CA VAL A 432 -20.01 11.17 -1.55
C VAL A 432 -19.67 10.90 -3.01
N ARG A 433 -18.38 10.95 -3.37
CA ARG A 433 -17.97 10.80 -4.76
C ARG A 433 -17.87 9.36 -5.22
N HIS A 434 -17.42 8.43 -4.38
CA HIS A 434 -17.02 7.10 -4.83
C HIS A 434 -17.94 5.97 -4.34
N HIS A 435 -18.93 6.19 -3.48
CA HIS A 435 -19.79 5.10 -2.94
C HIS A 435 -20.40 4.17 -4.02
N HIS A 436 -20.76 4.70 -5.20
CA HIS A 436 -21.30 3.92 -6.33
C HIS A 436 -20.35 2.83 -6.85
N VAL A 437 -19.05 2.96 -6.60
CA VAL A 437 -18.02 2.01 -6.99
C VAL A 437 -18.17 0.67 -6.26
N ASN A 438 -18.88 0.66 -5.11
CA ASN A 438 -19.22 -0.57 -4.39
C ASN A 438 -20.14 -1.51 -5.17
N ASP A 439 -20.92 -0.98 -6.12
CA ASP A 439 -21.89 -1.75 -6.90
C ASP A 439 -21.36 -2.17 -8.28
N GLU A 440 -20.15 -1.72 -8.65
CA GLU A 440 -19.52 -2.12 -9.91
C GLU A 440 -18.99 -3.57 -9.84
N LYS A 441 -19.05 -4.31 -10.96
CA LYS A 441 -18.46 -5.65 -11.07
C LYS A 441 -16.97 -5.63 -10.69
N PHE A 442 -16.53 -6.62 -9.92
CA PHE A 442 -15.15 -6.73 -9.44
C PHE A 442 -14.16 -7.03 -10.58
N LEU A 443 -14.42 -8.04 -11.42
CA LEU A 443 -13.63 -8.39 -12.60
C LEU A 443 -14.47 -8.23 -13.88
N LEU A 444 -13.83 -7.83 -14.98
CA LEU A 444 -14.50 -7.56 -16.27
C LEU A 444 -14.16 -8.57 -17.39
N ARG A 445 -13.65 -9.76 -17.06
CA ARG A 445 -13.27 -10.72 -18.11
C ARG A 445 -14.47 -11.60 -18.51
N GLU A 446 -14.75 -11.63 -19.82
CA GLU A 446 -15.70 -12.50 -20.54
C GLU A 446 -17.17 -12.46 -20.07
N SER A 447 -17.90 -11.39 -20.40
CA SER A 447 -19.38 -11.44 -20.49
C SER A 447 -19.97 -10.53 -21.59
N PHE A 448 -19.19 -10.17 -22.61
CA PHE A 448 -19.74 -9.46 -23.78
C PHE A 448 -19.97 -10.36 -24.99
N GLU A 449 -19.42 -11.58 -25.04
CA GLU A 449 -19.76 -12.54 -26.10
C GLU A 449 -21.24 -13.00 -26.03
N GLU A 450 -21.88 -12.95 -24.86
CA GLU A 450 -23.32 -13.23 -24.74
C GLU A 450 -24.22 -12.03 -25.14
N GLY A 451 -23.63 -10.85 -25.38
CA GLY A 451 -24.38 -9.62 -25.71
C GLY A 451 -24.64 -9.41 -27.20
N GLU A 452 -23.81 -9.95 -28.09
CA GLU A 452 -23.95 -9.75 -29.54
C GLU A 452 -24.64 -10.93 -30.27
N PHE A 453 -24.77 -12.10 -29.63
CA PHE A 453 -25.48 -13.24 -30.23
C PHE A 453 -26.98 -13.32 -29.88
N SER A 454 -27.49 -12.64 -28.84
CA SER A 454 -28.92 -12.76 -28.46
C SER A 454 -29.89 -11.88 -29.28
N VAL A 455 -29.40 -11.02 -30.17
CA VAL A 455 -30.25 -10.18 -31.05
C VAL A 455 -30.51 -10.87 -32.41
N ALA A 456 -29.80 -11.97 -32.72
CA ALA A 456 -29.99 -12.72 -33.96
C ALA A 456 -31.08 -13.81 -33.90
N GLU A 457 -31.57 -14.19 -32.72
CA GLU A 457 -32.64 -15.18 -32.52
C GLU A 457 -33.91 -14.57 -31.94
N LYS A 458 -34.42 -13.51 -32.58
CA LYS A 458 -35.86 -13.20 -32.59
C LYS A 458 -36.25 -12.71 -33.98
N LYS A 459 -36.41 -13.67 -34.89
CA LYS A 459 -37.27 -13.53 -36.06
C LYS A 459 -38.47 -14.46 -35.89
#